data_AF-A0A0G0JBD8-F1
#
_entry.id   AF-A0A0G0JBD8-F1
#
_cell.length_a   1.000
_cell.length_b   1.000
_cell.length_c   1.000
_cell.angle_alpha   90.00
_cell.angle_beta   90.00
_cell.angle_gamma   90.00
#
_symmetry.space_group_name_H-M   'P 1'
#
loop_
_entity.id
_entity.type
_entity.pdbx_description
1 polymer ?
#
loop_
_entity_poly.entity_id
_entity_poly.type
_entity_poly.pdbx_seq_one_letter_code
_entity_poly.pdbx_strand_id
1 'polypeptide(L)'
;MNILLISSYLPYPLFSGGHIRLHNLIRELSHKHKITLVCEKRDYQGEVEISELKKFCKKVVTVPRRKQWSLKNILKTGLSALPFLVIGHTSREMYREIQRELNENQFDLIHVETSYVMQNIPVTEIPVILVEHNVEYLVYKRFADKAPLLLRPFLYVDILKLKYWEEAMWTKTTRLVAVSEIEREIMSKIRKDVVIVSNGADITKFKVQGSKFKISGEKRILFIGEFKWVQNRDAIEWIIKEIWPKLMSEFIPSMTNRGIKLWVVGRTIPESIRKLTSDKNIIFDDHAPKETELIYPKADLLLAPIRIGGGTSFKILEAMASGVPVITTALGNAIGAKEELEIVIAKNTEDFVVKIKKVLDEKEFHETISRNARKLIEEKFNWTKIAKDLNSVYESVVPYA
;
A
#
# COMPACT_ATOMS: atom_id res chain seq x y z
N MET A 1 0.69 10.99 25.40
CA MET A 1 0.26 9.58 25.51
C MET A 1 1.47 8.65 25.41
N ASN A 2 1.48 7.58 26.21
CA ASN A 2 2.32 6.40 26.08
C ASN A 2 1.56 5.36 25.25
N ILE A 3 2.09 4.99 24.09
CA ILE A 3 1.43 4.12 23.12
C ILE A 3 2.22 2.82 22.98
N LEU A 4 1.54 1.69 23.14
CA LEU A 4 2.06 0.38 22.76
C LEU A 4 1.64 0.07 21.32
N LEU A 5 2.58 0.14 20.39
CA LEU A 5 2.34 -0.15 18.98
C LEU A 5 2.74 -1.59 18.66
N ILE A 6 1.83 -2.34 18.05
CA ILE A 6 1.99 -3.77 17.75
C ILE A 6 1.87 -3.97 16.24
N SER A 7 2.85 -4.64 15.63
CA SER A 7 2.88 -4.87 14.18
C SER A 7 3.38 -6.26 13.80
N SER A 8 2.86 -6.78 12.69
CA SER A 8 3.32 -8.03 12.06
C SER A 8 4.64 -7.89 11.29
N TYR A 9 5.27 -6.73 11.30
CA TYR A 9 6.57 -6.49 10.65
C TYR A 9 7.31 -5.31 11.29
N LEU A 10 8.65 -5.36 11.24
CA LEU A 10 9.53 -4.24 11.54
C LEU A 10 9.46 -3.22 10.39
N PRO A 11 9.01 -1.97 10.62
CA PRO A 11 8.66 -0.99 9.58
C PRO A 11 9.86 -0.35 8.84
N TYR A 12 11.00 -1.01 8.74
CA TYR A 12 12.14 -0.53 7.96
C TYR A 12 13.01 -1.69 7.49
N PRO A 13 13.53 -1.72 6.24
CA PRO A 13 13.46 -0.68 5.21
C PRO A 13 12.11 -0.57 4.49
N LEU A 14 11.91 0.55 3.77
CA LEU A 14 10.63 0.95 3.15
C LEU A 14 10.29 0.18 1.85
N PHE A 15 10.19 -1.14 1.93
CA PHE A 15 10.01 -2.01 0.76
C PHE A 15 8.56 -2.34 0.40
N SER A 16 7.59 -2.02 1.25
CA SER A 16 6.17 -2.21 0.95
C SER A 16 5.33 -1.08 1.50
N GLY A 17 4.07 -0.99 1.06
CA GLY A 17 3.14 0.02 1.54
C GLY A 17 2.95 0.01 3.06
N GLY A 18 2.90 -1.17 3.68
CA GLY A 18 2.84 -1.30 5.13
C GLY A 18 4.08 -0.70 5.83
N HIS A 19 5.30 -1.00 5.33
CA HIS A 19 6.52 -0.40 5.86
C HIS A 19 6.52 1.13 5.69
N ILE A 20 6.15 1.63 4.50
CA ILE A 20 6.08 3.08 4.23
C ILE A 20 5.09 3.75 5.19
N ARG A 21 3.88 3.21 5.33
CA ARG A 21 2.84 3.77 6.22
C ARG A 21 3.32 3.83 7.66
N LEU A 22 3.66 2.67 8.23
CA LEU A 22 3.91 2.57 9.65
C LEU A 22 5.17 3.35 10.05
N HIS A 23 6.22 3.35 9.21
CA HIS A 23 7.42 4.15 9.46
C HIS A 23 7.12 5.64 9.54
N ASN A 24 6.40 6.18 8.55
CA ASN A 24 6.11 7.60 8.51
C ASN A 24 5.13 8.00 9.61
N LEU A 25 4.13 7.17 9.93
CA LEU A 25 3.25 7.42 11.06
C LEU A 25 4.02 7.44 12.39
N ILE A 26 4.89 6.46 12.64
CA ILE A 26 5.74 6.44 13.84
C ILE A 26 6.60 7.72 13.92
N ARG A 27 7.23 8.11 12.81
CA ARG A 27 8.05 9.33 12.73
C ARG A 27 7.25 10.55 13.16
N GLU A 28 6.11 10.82 12.52
CA GLU A 28 5.32 12.02 12.80
C GLU A 28 4.65 11.99 14.19
N LEU A 29 4.17 10.82 14.64
CA LEU A 29 3.52 10.67 15.94
C LEU A 29 4.51 10.76 17.11
N SER A 30 5.78 10.41 16.90
CA SER A 30 6.83 10.48 17.94
C SER A 30 7.04 11.89 18.49
N HIS A 31 6.68 12.93 17.74
CA HIS A 31 6.75 14.32 18.20
C HIS A 31 5.79 14.63 19.36
N LYS A 32 4.71 13.85 19.53
CA LYS A 32 3.68 14.07 20.56
C LYS A 32 3.50 12.89 21.52
N HIS A 33 3.98 11.70 21.16
CA HIS A 33 3.73 10.48 21.90
C HIS A 33 5.00 9.70 22.17
N LYS A 34 5.05 9.01 23.31
CA LYS A 34 6.09 8.04 23.62
C LYS A 34 5.65 6.69 23.09
N ILE A 35 6.32 6.20 22.05
CA ILE A 35 5.95 4.95 21.37
C ILE A 35 6.87 3.81 21.82
N THR A 36 6.28 2.71 22.29
CA THR A 36 6.95 1.41 22.41
C THR A 36 6.45 0.52 21.28
N LEU A 37 7.35 0.09 20.40
CA LEU A 37 7.03 -0.79 19.28
C LEU A 37 7.34 -2.25 19.65
N VAL A 38 6.36 -3.14 19.53
CA VAL A 38 6.56 -4.60 19.55
C VAL A 38 6.22 -5.17 18.17
N CYS A 39 7.17 -5.79 17.49
CA CYS A 39 6.95 -6.25 16.12
C CYS A 39 7.69 -7.52 15.73
N GLU A 40 7.20 -8.19 14.69
CA GLU A 40 7.94 -9.30 14.07
C GLU A 40 9.08 -8.79 13.18
N LYS A 41 10.26 -9.40 13.28
CA LYS A 41 11.46 -9.06 12.51
C LYS A 41 11.86 -10.21 11.61
N ARG A 42 12.21 -9.92 10.37
CA ARG A 42 12.75 -10.92 9.44
C ARG A 42 14.25 -11.10 9.63
N ASP A 43 14.77 -12.25 9.22
CA ASP A 43 16.18 -12.63 9.43
C ASP A 43 17.18 -11.67 8.79
N TYR A 44 16.81 -11.03 7.67
CA TYR A 44 17.68 -10.07 6.98
C TYR A 44 17.77 -8.70 7.68
N GLN A 45 16.92 -8.43 8.68
CA GLN A 45 16.89 -7.16 9.42
C GLN A 45 17.72 -7.30 10.70
N GLY A 46 18.66 -6.39 10.92
CA GLY A 46 19.57 -6.40 12.05
C GLY A 46 19.48 -5.12 12.90
N GLU A 47 20.57 -4.78 13.57
CA GLU A 47 20.64 -3.61 14.45
C GLU A 47 20.51 -2.28 13.70
N VAL A 48 20.89 -2.21 12.42
CA VAL A 48 20.76 -0.99 11.61
C VAL A 48 19.29 -0.61 11.44
N GLU A 49 18.45 -1.55 11.03
CA GLU A 49 17.02 -1.32 10.86
C GLU A 49 16.31 -1.01 12.18
N ILE A 50 16.72 -1.67 13.27
CA ILE A 50 16.18 -1.41 14.62
C ILE A 50 16.59 -0.01 15.09
N SER A 51 17.83 0.40 14.84
CA SER A 51 18.37 1.71 15.24
C SER A 51 17.68 2.85 14.51
N GLU A 52 17.28 2.66 13.25
CA GLU A 52 16.46 3.64 12.52
C GLU A 52 15.16 3.96 13.27
N LEU A 53 14.48 2.93 13.78
CA LEU A 53 13.22 3.09 14.49
C LEU A 53 13.39 3.58 15.92
N LYS A 54 14.52 3.28 16.58
CA LYS A 54 14.87 3.84 17.90
C LYS A 54 15.04 5.36 17.89
N LYS A 55 15.23 5.99 16.72
CA LYS A 55 15.20 7.47 16.59
C LYS A 55 13.83 8.07 16.92
N PHE A 56 12.76 7.29 16.73
CA PHE A 56 11.37 7.74 16.87
C PHE A 56 10.61 7.01 17.99
N CYS A 57 11.04 5.81 18.36
CA CYS A 57 10.43 5.01 19.42
C CYS A 57 11.25 5.12 20.71
N LYS A 58 10.56 5.24 21.86
CA LYS A 58 11.16 5.09 23.20
C LYS A 58 11.83 3.72 23.34
N LYS A 59 11.18 2.67 22.81
CA LYS A 59 11.65 1.28 22.87
C LYS A 59 11.19 0.53 21.62
N VAL A 60 12.05 -0.34 21.10
CA VAL A 60 11.73 -1.26 20.00
C VAL A 60 12.04 -2.68 20.48
N VAL A 61 11.01 -3.51 20.55
CA VAL A 61 11.06 -4.92 20.91
C VAL A 61 10.75 -5.73 19.66
N THR A 62 11.64 -6.64 19.30
CA THR A 62 11.48 -7.47 18.10
C THR A 62 11.41 -8.93 18.46
N VAL A 63 10.53 -9.66 17.78
CA VAL A 63 10.44 -11.12 17.83
C VAL A 63 10.71 -11.71 16.45
N PRO A 64 11.29 -12.90 16.32
CA PRO A 64 11.56 -13.50 15.01
C PRO A 64 10.27 -13.81 14.25
N ARG A 65 10.19 -13.37 12.98
CA ARG A 65 9.08 -13.68 12.09
C ARG A 65 9.16 -15.12 11.63
N ARG A 66 8.13 -15.91 11.94
CA ARG A 66 8.06 -17.32 11.58
C ARG A 66 7.79 -17.52 10.09
N LYS A 67 8.27 -18.65 9.54
CA LYS A 67 7.93 -19.06 8.18
C LYS A 67 6.44 -19.40 8.09
N GLN A 68 5.72 -18.64 7.27
CA GLN A 68 4.30 -18.85 7.00
C GLN A 68 4.05 -20.27 6.45
N TRP A 69 4.77 -20.62 5.38
CA TRP A 69 4.68 -21.91 4.69
C TRP A 69 5.52 -22.96 5.42
N SER A 70 4.85 -23.76 6.25
CA SER A 70 5.40 -24.96 6.87
C SER A 70 4.33 -26.04 6.99
N LEU A 71 4.72 -27.32 6.91
CA LEU A 71 3.80 -28.45 7.09
C LEU A 71 3.05 -28.34 8.43
N LYS A 72 3.75 -27.91 9.48
CA LYS A 72 3.16 -27.67 10.80
C LYS A 72 2.03 -26.63 10.76
N ASN A 73 2.20 -25.52 10.05
CA ASN A 73 1.16 -24.49 9.95
C ASN A 73 -0.01 -24.98 9.11
N ILE A 74 0.26 -25.68 7.99
CA ILE A 74 -0.77 -26.25 7.13
C ILE A 74 -1.64 -27.25 7.92
N LEU A 75 -1.02 -28.17 8.67
CA LEU A 75 -1.72 -29.13 9.50
C LEU A 75 -2.55 -28.44 10.59
N LYS A 76 -1.98 -27.43 11.26
CA LYS A 76 -2.71 -26.63 12.26
C LYS A 76 -3.91 -25.88 11.67
N THR A 77 -3.79 -25.37 10.45
CA THR A 77 -4.91 -24.74 9.75
C THR A 77 -6.01 -25.74 9.48
N GLY A 78 -5.67 -26.95 9.05
CA GLY A 78 -6.65 -28.02 8.85
C GLY A 78 -7.36 -28.42 10.15
N LEU A 79 -6.62 -28.52 11.26
CA LEU A 79 -7.09 -29.04 12.54
C LEU A 79 -7.66 -27.99 13.52
N SER A 80 -7.63 -26.70 13.18
CA SER A 80 -8.12 -25.63 14.07
C SER A 80 -9.08 -24.67 13.37
N ALA A 81 -9.78 -23.86 14.16
CA ALA A 81 -10.61 -22.77 13.65
C ALA A 81 -9.79 -21.54 13.20
N LEU A 82 -8.48 -21.50 13.48
CA LEU A 82 -7.64 -20.37 13.10
C LEU A 82 -7.27 -20.45 11.61
N PRO A 83 -7.38 -19.35 10.87
CA PRO A 83 -6.94 -19.30 9.48
C PRO A 83 -5.41 -19.37 9.38
N PHE A 84 -4.90 -19.78 8.22
CA PHE A 84 -3.48 -19.95 7.95
C PHE A 84 -2.68 -18.68 8.23
N LEU A 85 -3.18 -17.51 7.80
CA LEU A 85 -2.53 -16.22 8.05
C LEU A 85 -2.30 -15.97 9.54
N VAL A 86 -3.34 -16.14 10.37
CA VAL A 86 -3.28 -15.95 11.82
C VAL A 86 -2.32 -16.96 12.46
N ILE A 87 -2.37 -18.23 12.06
CA ILE A 87 -1.46 -19.27 12.59
C ILE A 87 0.01 -18.91 12.37
N GLY A 88 0.35 -18.36 11.19
CA GLY A 88 1.71 -17.94 10.88
C GLY A 88 2.21 -16.79 11.77
N HIS A 89 1.29 -15.97 12.27
CA HIS A 89 1.54 -14.83 13.14
C HIS A 89 1.33 -15.12 14.64
N THR A 90 0.84 -16.31 15.00
CA THR A 90 0.71 -16.70 16.41
C THR A 90 2.09 -16.99 17.02
N SER A 91 2.52 -16.13 17.92
CA SER A 91 3.84 -16.16 18.56
C SER A 91 3.73 -16.04 20.08
N ARG A 92 4.09 -17.14 20.77
CA ARG A 92 4.21 -17.15 22.24
C ARG A 92 5.24 -16.16 22.76
N GLU A 93 6.28 -15.91 21.97
CA GLU A 93 7.32 -14.93 22.29
C GLU A 93 6.74 -13.52 22.22
N MET A 94 6.02 -13.19 21.14
CA MET A 94 5.34 -11.89 21.03
C MET A 94 4.35 -11.66 22.17
N TYR A 95 3.56 -12.69 22.52
CA TYR A 95 2.64 -12.61 23.65
C TYR A 95 3.34 -12.30 24.97
N ARG A 96 4.44 -13.00 25.28
CA ARG A 96 5.22 -12.76 26.51
C ARG A 96 5.84 -11.38 26.54
N GLU A 97 6.35 -10.92 25.41
CA GLU A 97 6.92 -9.59 25.27
C GLU A 97 5.88 -8.49 25.48
N ILE A 98 4.70 -8.61 24.85
CA ILE A 98 3.57 -7.69 25.08
C ILE A 98 3.14 -7.73 26.54
N GLN A 99 2.98 -8.92 27.13
CA GLN A 99 2.59 -9.08 28.53
C GLN A 99 3.60 -8.44 29.48
N ARG A 100 4.90 -8.59 29.22
CA ARG A 100 5.96 -7.95 30.01
C ARG A 100 5.86 -6.42 29.92
N GLU A 101 5.73 -5.86 28.72
CA GLU A 101 5.60 -4.40 28.57
C GLU A 101 4.37 -3.86 29.33
N LEU A 102 3.23 -4.55 29.24
CA LEU A 102 1.99 -4.18 29.95
C LEU A 102 2.11 -4.25 31.47
N ASN A 103 2.93 -5.17 32.00
CA ASN A 103 3.16 -5.29 33.44
C ASN A 103 4.17 -4.25 33.97
N GLU A 104 5.18 -3.93 33.18
CA GLU A 104 6.29 -3.05 33.59
C GLU A 104 6.04 -1.56 33.31
N ASN A 105 5.09 -1.22 32.44
CA ASN A 105 4.84 0.14 31.99
C ASN A 105 3.34 0.45 31.95
N GLN A 106 3.02 1.74 32.07
CA GLN A 106 1.66 2.25 31.89
C GLN A 106 1.48 2.76 30.47
N PHE A 107 0.45 2.26 29.77
CA PHE A 107 0.08 2.70 28.44
C PHE A 107 -1.34 3.26 28.45
N ASP A 108 -1.53 4.37 27.72
CA ASP A 108 -2.84 4.98 27.57
C ASP A 108 -3.63 4.31 26.43
N LEU A 109 -2.92 3.68 25.49
CA LEU A 109 -3.46 3.16 24.24
C LEU A 109 -2.60 2.02 23.68
N ILE A 110 -3.27 1.02 23.10
CA ILE A 110 -2.66 0.01 22.23
C ILE A 110 -3.07 0.29 20.77
N HIS A 111 -2.07 0.48 19.91
CA HIS A 111 -2.27 0.55 18.46
C HIS A 111 -1.86 -0.79 17.85
N VAL A 112 -2.75 -1.41 17.08
CA VAL A 112 -2.49 -2.68 16.39
C VAL A 112 -2.58 -2.49 14.88
N GLU A 113 -1.50 -2.82 14.19
CA GLU A 113 -1.46 -2.89 12.74
C GLU A 113 -1.85 -4.31 12.30
N THR A 114 -3.03 -4.43 11.68
CA THR A 114 -3.69 -5.63 11.14
C THR A 114 -4.25 -6.64 12.17
N SER A 115 -5.42 -7.23 11.91
CA SER A 115 -6.11 -8.10 12.89
C SER A 115 -5.42 -9.44 13.15
N TYR A 116 -4.57 -9.89 12.24
CA TYR A 116 -3.93 -11.21 12.33
C TYR A 116 -2.75 -11.29 13.32
N VAL A 117 -2.51 -10.23 14.10
CA VAL A 117 -1.61 -10.25 15.28
C VAL A 117 -2.35 -10.11 16.61
N MET A 118 -3.67 -9.88 16.61
CA MET A 118 -4.47 -9.64 17.82
C MET A 118 -4.43 -10.82 18.82
N GLN A 119 -4.25 -12.06 18.34
CA GLN A 119 -4.12 -13.26 19.17
C GLN A 119 -2.88 -13.27 20.07
N ASN A 120 -1.91 -12.40 19.80
CA ASN A 120 -0.72 -12.25 20.62
C ASN A 120 -0.91 -11.24 21.75
N ILE A 121 -2.04 -10.54 21.82
CA ILE A 121 -2.30 -9.51 22.84
C ILE A 121 -3.03 -10.17 24.02
N PRO A 122 -2.49 -10.10 25.25
CA PRO A 122 -3.21 -10.50 26.45
C PRO A 122 -4.51 -9.71 26.61
N VAL A 123 -5.47 -10.26 27.36
CA VAL A 123 -6.69 -9.52 27.74
C VAL A 123 -6.27 -8.27 28.52
N THR A 124 -6.86 -7.13 28.16
CA THR A 124 -6.48 -5.82 28.67
C THR A 124 -7.67 -4.87 28.61
N GLU A 125 -7.76 -3.97 29.60
CA GLU A 125 -8.74 -2.88 29.66
C GLU A 125 -8.26 -1.63 28.91
N ILE A 126 -6.99 -1.61 28.48
CA ILE A 126 -6.43 -0.47 27.75
C ILE A 126 -7.12 -0.37 26.39
N PRO A 127 -7.57 0.83 25.97
CA PRO A 127 -8.18 1.03 24.66
C PRO A 127 -7.32 0.48 23.52
N VAL A 128 -7.94 -0.25 22.60
CA VAL A 128 -7.28 -0.86 21.43
C VAL A 128 -7.79 -0.21 20.15
N ILE A 129 -6.89 0.40 19.40
CA ILE A 129 -7.16 0.85 18.03
C ILE A 129 -6.59 -0.20 17.07
N LEU A 130 -7.45 -0.74 16.21
CA LEU A 130 -7.04 -1.65 15.14
C LEU A 130 -7.07 -0.94 13.80
N VAL A 131 -5.95 -0.99 13.08
CA VAL A 131 -5.79 -0.43 11.74
C VAL A 131 -5.66 -1.55 10.73
N GLU A 132 -6.59 -1.63 9.77
CA GLU A 132 -6.51 -2.59 8.67
C GLU A 132 -6.06 -1.91 7.38
N HIS A 133 -5.07 -2.53 6.74
CA HIS A 133 -4.49 -2.01 5.50
C HIS A 133 -5.29 -2.44 4.28
N ASN A 134 -5.99 -3.57 4.40
CA ASN A 134 -6.89 -4.16 3.42
C ASN A 134 -7.95 -4.97 4.18
N VAL A 135 -9.01 -5.39 3.48
CA VAL A 135 -9.85 -6.50 3.94
C VAL A 135 -9.21 -7.82 3.49
N GLU A 136 -8.49 -8.48 4.40
CA GLU A 136 -7.59 -9.58 4.07
C GLU A 136 -8.34 -10.78 3.48
N TYR A 137 -9.51 -11.15 3.99
CA TYR A 137 -10.27 -12.27 3.42
C TYR A 137 -10.66 -12.04 1.95
N LEU A 138 -10.88 -10.79 1.52
CA LEU A 138 -11.18 -10.45 0.12
C LEU A 138 -9.92 -10.52 -0.76
N VAL A 139 -8.77 -10.10 -0.24
CA VAL A 139 -7.48 -10.25 -0.92
C VAL A 139 -7.20 -11.73 -1.19
N TYR A 140 -7.36 -12.58 -0.17
CA TYR A 140 -7.15 -14.01 -0.28
C TYR A 140 -8.21 -14.70 -1.17
N LYS A 141 -9.47 -14.25 -1.14
CA LYS A 141 -10.50 -14.73 -2.05
C LYS A 141 -10.11 -14.55 -3.51
N ARG A 142 -9.63 -13.36 -3.89
CA ARG A 142 -9.18 -13.09 -5.27
C ARG A 142 -7.99 -13.96 -5.68
N PHE A 143 -7.10 -14.29 -4.74
CA PHE A 143 -6.03 -15.24 -4.99
C PHE A 143 -6.56 -16.65 -5.22
N ALA A 144 -7.49 -17.12 -4.37
CA ALA A 144 -8.12 -18.43 -4.53
C ALA A 144 -8.93 -18.56 -5.84
N ASP A 145 -9.57 -17.47 -6.29
CA ASP A 145 -10.30 -17.41 -7.56
C ASP A 145 -9.41 -17.67 -8.78
N LYS A 146 -8.10 -17.39 -8.68
CA LYS A 146 -7.11 -17.68 -9.72
C LYS A 146 -6.36 -19.00 -9.51
N ALA A 147 -6.60 -19.70 -8.41
CA ALA A 147 -5.93 -20.96 -8.10
C ALA A 147 -6.50 -22.14 -8.94
N PRO A 148 -5.72 -23.23 -9.12
CA PRO A 148 -6.20 -24.47 -9.74
C PRO A 148 -7.48 -24.98 -9.07
N LEU A 149 -8.42 -25.49 -9.88
CA LEU A 149 -9.78 -25.89 -9.42
C LEU A 149 -9.75 -26.86 -8.22
N LEU A 150 -8.81 -27.81 -8.22
CA LEU A 150 -8.67 -28.81 -7.16
C LEU A 150 -8.26 -28.21 -5.79
N LEU A 151 -7.56 -27.07 -5.78
CA LEU A 151 -7.12 -26.41 -4.56
C LEU A 151 -8.15 -25.44 -3.99
N ARG A 152 -9.11 -24.99 -4.81
CA ARG A 152 -10.07 -23.94 -4.44
C ARG A 152 -10.87 -24.28 -3.18
N PRO A 153 -11.46 -25.48 -3.01
CA PRO A 153 -12.26 -25.77 -1.81
C PRO A 153 -11.47 -25.58 -0.51
N PHE A 154 -10.22 -26.04 -0.47
CA PHE A 154 -9.35 -25.91 0.70
C PHE A 154 -9.00 -24.44 1.00
N LEU A 155 -8.68 -23.65 -0.03
CA LEU A 155 -8.42 -22.22 0.12
C LEU A 155 -9.68 -21.47 0.60
N TYR A 156 -10.84 -21.84 0.07
CA TYR A 156 -12.12 -21.21 0.44
C TYR A 156 -12.53 -21.50 1.88
N VAL A 157 -12.27 -22.70 2.39
CA VAL A 157 -12.45 -23.01 3.82
C VAL A 157 -11.56 -22.09 4.67
N ASP A 158 -10.29 -21.91 4.31
CA ASP A 158 -9.39 -20.99 5.03
C ASP A 158 -9.85 -19.52 4.93
N ILE A 159 -10.36 -19.09 3.76
CA ILE A 159 -10.93 -17.75 3.57
C ILE A 159 -12.15 -17.52 4.48
N LEU A 160 -13.01 -18.52 4.66
CA LEU A 160 -14.14 -18.42 5.58
C LEU A 160 -13.68 -18.29 7.04
N LYS A 161 -12.65 -19.05 7.44
CA LYS A 161 -12.01 -18.91 8.76
C LYS A 161 -11.42 -17.51 8.93
N LEU A 162 -10.76 -16.99 7.90
CA LEU A 162 -10.15 -15.66 7.90
C LEU A 162 -11.21 -14.56 8.01
N LYS A 163 -12.29 -14.66 7.24
CA LYS A 163 -13.43 -13.75 7.32
C LYS A 163 -14.00 -13.72 8.74
N TYR A 164 -14.29 -14.88 9.32
CA TYR A 164 -14.82 -14.98 10.68
C TYR A 164 -13.86 -14.38 11.71
N TRP A 165 -12.56 -14.66 11.60
CA TRP A 165 -11.54 -14.08 12.47
C TRP A 165 -11.49 -12.56 12.37
N GLU A 166 -11.36 -12.03 11.16
CA GLU A 166 -11.19 -10.62 10.86
C GLU A 166 -12.41 -9.81 11.35
N GLU A 167 -13.63 -10.25 11.00
CA GLU A 167 -14.88 -9.63 11.47
C GLU A 167 -15.04 -9.70 13.00
N ALA A 168 -14.59 -10.79 13.64
CA ALA A 168 -14.61 -10.89 15.10
C ALA A 168 -13.58 -9.98 15.79
N MET A 169 -12.42 -9.72 15.19
CA MET A 169 -11.44 -8.77 15.74
C MET A 169 -11.91 -7.33 15.58
N TRP A 170 -12.58 -7.02 14.47
CA TRP A 170 -13.17 -5.71 14.23
C TRP A 170 -14.16 -5.29 15.32
N THR A 171 -14.93 -6.22 15.89
CA THR A 171 -15.90 -5.92 16.96
C THR A 171 -15.30 -5.84 18.35
N LYS A 172 -14.11 -6.43 18.59
CA LYS A 172 -13.44 -6.48 19.90
C LYS A 172 -12.56 -5.26 20.21
N THR A 173 -12.40 -4.35 19.26
CA THR A 173 -11.49 -3.20 19.40
C THR A 173 -12.26 -1.97 19.90
N THR A 174 -11.57 -1.00 20.49
CA THR A 174 -12.20 0.27 20.90
C THR A 174 -12.53 1.11 19.67
N ARG A 175 -11.63 1.18 18.68
CA ARG A 175 -11.91 1.73 17.35
C ARG A 175 -11.29 0.90 16.25
N LEU A 176 -11.98 0.88 15.11
CA LEU A 176 -11.52 0.29 13.88
C LEU A 176 -11.21 1.38 12.85
N VAL A 177 -10.03 1.30 12.25
CA VAL A 177 -9.52 2.25 11.27
C VAL A 177 -9.37 1.54 9.92
N ALA A 178 -10.00 2.13 8.90
CA ALA A 178 -9.81 1.79 7.49
C ALA A 178 -8.83 2.77 6.83
N VAL A 179 -8.18 2.36 5.74
CA VAL A 179 -7.25 3.22 4.98
C VAL A 179 -7.86 3.83 3.71
N SER A 180 -9.10 3.48 3.36
CA SER A 180 -9.86 4.11 2.28
C SER A 180 -11.37 3.99 2.52
N GLU A 181 -12.13 4.72 1.71
CA GLU A 181 -13.60 4.64 1.72
C GLU A 181 -14.12 3.25 1.36
N ILE A 182 -13.47 2.57 0.41
CA ILE A 182 -13.86 1.22 -0.03
C ILE A 182 -13.79 0.23 1.14
N GLU A 183 -12.69 0.26 1.91
CA GLU A 183 -12.56 -0.58 3.09
C GLU A 183 -13.57 -0.17 4.18
N ARG A 184 -13.77 1.15 4.39
CA ARG A 184 -14.77 1.63 5.35
C ARG A 184 -16.16 1.08 5.03
N GLU A 185 -16.60 1.13 3.78
CA GLU A 185 -17.93 0.65 3.38
C GLU A 185 -18.13 -0.85 3.66
N ILE A 186 -17.10 -1.65 3.43
CA ILE A 186 -17.12 -3.09 3.70
C ILE A 186 -17.18 -3.35 5.21
N MET A 187 -16.29 -2.71 5.97
CA MET A 187 -16.21 -2.87 7.43
C MET A 187 -17.47 -2.32 8.13
N SER A 188 -18.11 -1.30 7.55
CA SER A 188 -19.35 -0.67 8.03
C SER A 188 -20.59 -1.59 8.03
N LYS A 189 -20.48 -2.74 7.36
CA LYS A 189 -21.48 -3.81 7.42
C LYS A 189 -21.44 -4.56 8.76
N ILE A 190 -20.29 -4.61 9.42
CA ILE A 190 -20.05 -5.31 10.68
C ILE A 190 -20.05 -4.35 11.86
N ARG A 191 -19.48 -3.16 11.68
CA ARG A 191 -19.29 -2.16 12.73
C ARG A 191 -19.56 -0.76 12.20
N LYS A 192 -20.38 0.07 12.84
CA LYS A 192 -20.83 1.36 12.26
C LYS A 192 -19.86 2.54 12.42
N ASP A 193 -18.97 2.47 13.38
CA ASP A 193 -18.09 3.57 13.81
C ASP A 193 -16.67 3.46 13.23
N VAL A 194 -16.54 3.00 11.99
CA VAL A 194 -15.25 2.86 11.31
C VAL A 194 -14.74 4.21 10.85
N VAL A 195 -13.53 4.57 11.28
CA VAL A 195 -12.88 5.83 10.90
C VAL A 195 -11.89 5.61 9.77
N ILE A 196 -11.65 6.64 8.94
CA ILE A 196 -10.67 6.57 7.86
C ILE A 196 -9.41 7.31 8.27
N VAL A 197 -8.27 6.63 8.16
CA VAL A 197 -6.93 7.23 8.21
C VAL A 197 -6.18 6.76 6.98
N SER A 198 -6.21 7.60 5.93
CA SER A 198 -5.63 7.30 4.62
C SER A 198 -4.12 7.05 4.66
N ASN A 199 -3.55 6.53 3.57
CA ASN A 199 -2.09 6.57 3.38
C ASN A 199 -1.65 7.96 2.91
N GLY A 200 -0.37 8.27 3.05
CA GLY A 200 0.22 9.53 2.61
C GLY A 200 1.47 9.36 1.75
N ALA A 201 2.02 10.50 1.33
CA ALA A 201 3.30 10.62 0.65
C ALA A 201 4.20 11.64 1.35
N ASP A 202 5.51 11.46 1.20
CA ASP A 202 6.50 12.40 1.71
C ASP A 202 6.71 13.54 0.70
N ILE A 203 6.01 14.65 0.92
CA ILE A 203 6.05 15.83 0.04
C ILE A 203 7.41 16.55 0.04
N THR A 204 8.27 16.28 1.02
CA THR A 204 9.64 16.84 1.11
C THR A 204 10.62 16.01 0.28
N LYS A 205 10.38 14.71 0.23
CA LYS A 205 11.11 13.74 -0.59
C LYS A 205 10.77 13.88 -2.08
N PHE A 206 9.48 13.93 -2.42
CA PHE A 206 9.02 14.07 -3.80
C PHE A 206 8.89 15.55 -4.18
N LYS A 207 9.99 16.17 -4.61
CA LYS A 207 10.01 17.58 -5.01
C LYS A 207 9.58 17.77 -6.46
N VAL A 208 8.75 18.79 -6.70
CA VAL A 208 8.41 19.24 -8.06
C VAL A 208 9.45 20.27 -8.49
N GLN A 209 10.06 20.05 -9.67
CA GLN A 209 10.98 21.00 -10.30
C GLN A 209 10.37 21.45 -11.62
N GLY A 210 9.86 22.68 -11.68
CA GLY A 210 9.31 23.30 -12.89
C GLY A 210 8.11 22.56 -13.51
N SER A 211 7.75 22.98 -14.73
CA SER A 211 6.73 22.27 -15.53
C SER A 211 7.27 20.90 -15.94
N LYS A 212 6.42 19.88 -15.80
CA LYS A 212 6.70 18.50 -16.25
C LYS A 212 6.39 18.29 -17.74
N PHE A 213 5.69 19.21 -18.38
CA PHE A 213 5.33 19.05 -19.79
C PHE A 213 6.53 19.31 -20.69
N LYS A 214 6.97 18.29 -21.42
CA LYS A 214 7.99 18.43 -22.47
C LYS A 214 7.33 18.70 -23.82
N ILE A 215 7.59 19.86 -24.42
CA ILE A 215 7.09 20.19 -25.78
C ILE A 215 7.81 19.35 -26.83
N SER A 216 9.10 19.05 -26.67
CA SER A 216 9.91 18.27 -27.62
C SER A 216 10.68 17.17 -26.91
N GLY A 217 11.05 16.12 -27.64
CA GLY A 217 11.83 14.99 -27.13
C GLY A 217 10.99 13.76 -26.77
N GLU A 218 11.69 12.76 -26.23
CA GLU A 218 11.12 11.46 -25.87
C GLU A 218 10.11 11.59 -24.72
N LYS A 219 8.90 11.05 -24.93
CA LYS A 219 7.85 10.94 -23.91
C LYS A 219 7.99 9.60 -23.18
N ARG A 220 7.98 9.63 -21.85
CA ARG A 220 8.11 8.44 -21.01
C ARG A 220 6.83 8.18 -20.23
N ILE A 221 6.17 7.07 -20.58
CA ILE A 221 5.08 6.49 -19.80
C ILE A 221 5.71 5.55 -18.78
N LEU A 222 5.59 5.86 -17.49
CA LEU A 222 6.10 5.03 -16.41
C LEU A 222 5.05 3.99 -16.00
N PHE A 223 5.50 2.74 -15.87
CA PHE A 223 4.87 1.75 -15.01
C PHE A 223 5.88 1.34 -13.94
N ILE A 224 5.53 1.50 -12.66
CA ILE A 224 6.41 1.13 -11.54
C ILE A 224 5.73 0.14 -10.58
N GLY A 225 6.43 -0.91 -10.15
CA GLY A 225 5.89 -1.81 -9.12
C GLY A 225 6.79 -2.98 -8.72
N GLU A 226 6.40 -3.70 -7.66
CA GLU A 226 7.03 -4.96 -7.25
C GLU A 226 6.25 -6.15 -7.86
N PHE A 227 6.91 -6.93 -8.71
CA PHE A 227 6.27 -7.94 -9.54
C PHE A 227 6.02 -9.26 -8.82
N LYS A 228 6.47 -9.41 -7.57
CA LYS A 228 5.93 -10.41 -6.64
C LYS A 228 4.41 -10.28 -6.47
N TRP A 229 3.86 -9.07 -6.56
CA TRP A 229 2.44 -8.81 -6.36
C TRP A 229 1.63 -9.02 -7.63
N VAL A 230 0.54 -9.81 -7.53
CA VAL A 230 -0.28 -10.22 -8.68
C VAL A 230 -0.91 -9.05 -9.41
N GLN A 231 -1.31 -7.99 -8.70
CA GLN A 231 -1.91 -6.80 -9.29
C GLN A 231 -0.95 -6.03 -10.20
N ASN A 232 0.36 -6.05 -9.91
CA ASN A 232 1.35 -5.40 -10.76
C ASN A 232 1.58 -6.22 -12.04
N ARG A 233 1.61 -7.56 -11.94
CA ARG A 233 1.68 -8.45 -13.11
C ARG A 233 0.44 -8.32 -13.99
N ASP A 234 -0.75 -8.31 -13.39
CA ASP A 234 -2.00 -8.15 -14.13
C ASP A 234 -2.04 -6.83 -14.92
N ALA A 235 -1.65 -5.72 -14.28
CA ALA A 235 -1.65 -4.40 -14.90
C ALA A 235 -0.63 -4.28 -16.04
N ILE A 236 0.61 -4.73 -15.86
CA ILE A 236 1.64 -4.63 -16.91
C ILE A 236 1.37 -5.59 -18.08
N GLU A 237 0.82 -6.79 -17.82
CA GLU A 237 0.38 -7.69 -18.89
C GLU A 237 -0.70 -7.03 -19.74
N TRP A 238 -1.65 -6.34 -19.12
CA TRP A 238 -2.70 -5.62 -19.84
C TRP A 238 -2.14 -4.46 -20.67
N ILE A 239 -1.21 -3.69 -20.10
CA ILE A 239 -0.51 -2.63 -20.83
C ILE A 239 0.17 -3.22 -22.08
N ILE A 240 0.99 -4.26 -21.92
CA ILE A 240 1.81 -4.79 -23.01
C ILE A 240 0.96 -5.47 -24.10
N LYS A 241 -0.09 -6.21 -23.72
CA LYS A 241 -0.87 -7.01 -24.67
C LYS A 241 -1.96 -6.22 -25.38
N GLU A 242 -2.52 -5.19 -24.75
CA GLU A 242 -3.72 -4.51 -25.27
C GLU A 242 -3.52 -3.00 -25.43
N ILE A 243 -3.13 -2.28 -24.37
CA ILE A 243 -3.05 -0.81 -24.41
C ILE A 243 -1.91 -0.35 -25.31
N TRP A 244 -0.71 -0.92 -25.16
CA TRP A 244 0.49 -0.49 -25.85
C TRP A 244 0.42 -0.70 -27.37
N PRO A 245 0.04 -1.88 -27.91
CA PRO A 245 -0.06 -2.08 -29.36
C PRO A 245 -1.04 -1.10 -30.01
N LYS A 246 -2.19 -0.86 -29.37
CA LYS A 246 -3.20 0.08 -29.84
C LYS A 246 -2.72 1.53 -29.74
N LEU A 247 -2.06 1.88 -28.63
CA LEU A 247 -1.43 3.19 -28.46
C LEU A 247 -0.46 3.45 -29.61
N MET A 248 0.46 2.51 -29.89
CA MET A 248 1.45 2.64 -30.96
C MET A 248 0.81 2.73 -32.34
N SER A 249 -0.20 1.92 -32.65
CA SER A 249 -0.88 2.00 -33.96
C SER A 249 -1.53 3.36 -34.19
N GLU A 250 -2.01 4.02 -33.14
CA GLU A 250 -2.63 5.33 -33.25
C GLU A 250 -1.69 6.53 -33.01
N PHE A 251 -0.52 6.34 -32.38
CA PHE A 251 0.49 7.38 -32.12
C PHE A 251 1.50 7.54 -33.26
N ILE A 252 1.86 6.44 -33.96
CA ILE A 252 2.85 6.47 -35.06
C ILE A 252 2.44 7.42 -36.20
N PRO A 253 1.14 7.58 -36.57
CA PRO A 253 0.77 8.49 -37.66
C PRO A 253 0.78 9.99 -37.30
N SER A 254 0.69 10.38 -36.02
CA SER A 254 0.43 11.79 -35.65
C SER A 254 1.67 12.62 -35.32
N MET A 255 2.80 12.02 -34.93
CA MET A 255 4.01 12.74 -34.52
C MET A 255 5.31 12.04 -34.93
N THR A 256 5.68 12.18 -36.19
CA THR A 256 6.91 11.62 -36.80
C THR A 256 8.24 12.06 -36.14
N ASN A 257 8.24 13.01 -35.19
CA ASN A 257 9.44 13.56 -34.56
C ASN A 257 9.55 13.35 -33.03
N ARG A 258 8.63 12.62 -32.37
CA ARG A 258 8.73 12.37 -30.91
C ARG A 258 8.63 10.88 -30.61
N GLY A 259 9.71 10.30 -30.07
CA GLY A 259 9.68 8.93 -29.57
C GLY A 259 8.81 8.81 -28.31
N ILE A 260 8.02 7.76 -28.21
CA ILE A 260 7.28 7.39 -27.00
C ILE A 260 7.86 6.09 -26.45
N LYS A 261 8.08 6.03 -25.13
CA LYS A 261 8.60 4.83 -24.48
C LYS A 261 7.78 4.45 -23.27
N LEU A 262 7.49 3.16 -23.16
CA LEU A 262 6.99 2.56 -21.93
C LEU A 262 8.19 2.18 -21.08
N TRP A 263 8.38 2.91 -19.98
CA TRP A 263 9.43 2.67 -19.01
C TRP A 263 8.87 1.83 -17.86
N VAL A 264 9.27 0.56 -17.83
CA VAL A 264 8.85 -0.42 -16.84
C VAL A 264 9.93 -0.55 -15.78
N VAL A 265 9.62 -0.08 -14.57
CA VAL A 265 10.55 -0.09 -13.44
C VAL A 265 10.01 -0.98 -12.34
N GLY A 266 10.88 -1.79 -11.73
CA GLY A 266 10.43 -2.63 -10.65
C GLY A 266 11.43 -3.69 -10.26
N ARG A 267 11.07 -4.42 -9.22
CA ARG A 267 11.84 -5.57 -8.73
C ARG A 267 11.19 -6.86 -9.18
N THR A 268 12.02 -7.87 -9.41
CA THR A 268 11.57 -9.25 -9.68
C THR A 268 10.70 -9.38 -10.92
N ILE A 269 10.96 -8.60 -11.98
CA ILE A 269 10.21 -8.67 -13.25
C ILE A 269 10.36 -10.07 -13.85
N PRO A 270 9.29 -10.88 -13.95
CA PRO A 270 9.40 -12.24 -14.45
C PRO A 270 9.78 -12.28 -15.92
N GLU A 271 10.57 -13.27 -16.31
CA GLU A 271 10.94 -13.50 -17.71
C GLU A 271 9.70 -13.70 -18.60
N SER A 272 8.63 -14.29 -18.05
CA SER A 272 7.35 -14.45 -18.75
C SER A 272 6.71 -13.11 -19.14
N ILE A 273 6.95 -12.03 -18.40
CA ILE A 273 6.48 -10.68 -18.74
C ILE A 273 7.33 -10.07 -19.85
N ARG A 274 8.66 -10.26 -19.79
CA ARG A 274 9.58 -9.73 -20.81
C ARG A 274 9.30 -10.36 -22.18
N LYS A 275 9.02 -11.65 -22.21
CA LYS A 275 8.68 -12.42 -23.42
C LYS A 275 7.34 -12.04 -24.06
N LEU A 276 6.52 -11.18 -23.43
CA LEU A 276 5.25 -10.74 -24.01
C LEU A 276 5.43 -9.77 -25.18
N THR A 277 6.62 -9.22 -25.37
CA THR A 277 6.89 -8.21 -26.40
C THR A 277 8.31 -8.29 -26.91
N SER A 278 8.49 -7.91 -28.18
CA SER A 278 9.79 -7.66 -28.81
C SER A 278 9.97 -6.17 -29.18
N ASP A 279 9.02 -5.31 -28.80
CA ASP A 279 9.06 -3.87 -29.07
C ASP A 279 10.14 -3.18 -28.24
N LYS A 280 11.12 -2.58 -28.93
CA LYS A 280 12.26 -1.87 -28.33
C LYS A 280 11.86 -0.56 -27.63
N ASN A 281 10.64 -0.08 -27.82
CA ASN A 281 10.12 1.09 -27.12
C ASN A 281 9.58 0.75 -25.72
N ILE A 282 9.48 -0.53 -25.37
CA ILE A 282 9.23 -0.99 -24.00
C ILE A 282 10.58 -1.26 -23.32
N ILE A 283 10.95 -0.40 -22.38
CA ILE A 283 12.19 -0.50 -21.61
C ILE A 283 11.89 -1.14 -20.25
N PHE A 284 12.38 -2.36 -20.05
CA PHE A 284 12.48 -2.95 -18.71
C PHE A 284 13.79 -2.48 -18.08
N ASP A 285 13.72 -1.60 -17.09
CA ASP A 285 14.90 -0.96 -16.49
C ASP A 285 15.29 -1.65 -15.18
N ASP A 286 16.23 -2.58 -15.30
CA ASP A 286 16.82 -3.31 -14.18
C ASP A 286 17.86 -2.48 -13.40
N HIS A 287 18.24 -1.31 -13.93
CA HIS A 287 19.25 -0.42 -13.36
C HIS A 287 18.65 0.86 -12.77
N ALA A 288 17.32 0.96 -12.72
CA ALA A 288 16.64 2.07 -12.11
C ALA A 288 17.07 2.24 -10.63
N PRO A 289 17.22 3.48 -10.13
CA PRO A 289 17.48 3.73 -8.72
C PRO A 289 16.43 3.04 -7.84
N LYS A 290 16.82 2.68 -6.61
CA LYS A 290 15.86 2.14 -5.62
C LYS A 290 14.95 3.24 -5.07
N GLU A 291 15.45 4.47 -5.10
CA GLU A 291 14.86 5.71 -4.68
C GLU A 291 13.83 6.19 -5.70
N THR A 292 12.53 5.98 -5.40
CA THR A 292 11.43 6.32 -6.32
C THR A 292 11.36 7.81 -6.66
N GLU A 293 11.84 8.67 -5.77
CA GLU A 293 11.98 10.11 -5.97
C GLU A 293 12.94 10.50 -7.10
N LEU A 294 13.85 9.61 -7.50
CA LEU A 294 14.74 9.80 -8.65
C LEU A 294 14.14 9.27 -9.97
N ILE A 295 13.01 8.54 -9.87
CA ILE A 295 12.33 7.89 -11.00
C ILE A 295 11.21 8.80 -11.51
N TYR A 296 10.27 9.18 -10.64
CA TYR A 296 9.09 9.97 -11.04
C TYR A 296 9.43 11.26 -11.81
N PRO A 297 10.46 12.05 -11.44
CA PRO A 297 10.79 13.26 -12.18
C PRO A 297 11.15 13.05 -13.66
N LYS A 298 11.51 11.82 -14.05
CA LYS A 298 11.88 11.46 -15.43
C LYS A 298 10.68 11.00 -16.27
N ALA A 299 9.52 10.77 -15.66
CA ALA A 299 8.29 10.33 -16.34
C ALA A 299 7.41 11.52 -16.74
N ASP A 300 6.74 11.40 -17.88
CA ASP A 300 5.74 12.37 -18.35
C ASP A 300 4.32 11.99 -17.91
N LEU A 301 4.11 10.70 -17.63
CA LEU A 301 2.83 10.10 -17.22
C LEU A 301 3.12 8.83 -16.40
N LEU A 302 2.39 8.60 -15.30
CA LEU A 302 2.27 7.28 -14.68
C LEU A 302 1.03 6.56 -15.24
N LEU A 303 1.23 5.36 -15.79
CA LEU A 303 0.15 4.47 -16.20
C LEU A 303 -0.01 3.34 -15.16
N ALA A 304 -1.16 3.31 -14.48
CA ALA A 304 -1.44 2.37 -13.40
C ALA A 304 -2.85 1.75 -13.55
N PRO A 305 -3.09 0.87 -14.53
CA PRO A 305 -4.42 0.31 -14.79
C PRO A 305 -4.79 -0.80 -13.79
N ILE A 306 -5.05 -0.41 -12.53
CA ILE A 306 -5.27 -1.32 -11.41
C ILE A 306 -6.63 -2.01 -11.53
N ARG A 307 -6.68 -3.31 -11.84
CA ARG A 307 -7.93 -4.10 -11.87
C ARG A 307 -8.11 -5.03 -10.68
N ILE A 308 -7.05 -5.22 -9.91
CA ILE A 308 -6.97 -6.16 -8.79
C ILE A 308 -6.29 -5.46 -7.63
N GLY A 309 -6.79 -5.71 -6.42
CA GLY A 309 -6.22 -5.14 -5.18
C GLY A 309 -7.26 -4.37 -4.38
N GLY A 310 -6.82 -3.84 -3.25
CA GLY A 310 -7.57 -2.95 -2.36
C GLY A 310 -6.63 -1.93 -1.76
N GLY A 311 -7.16 -1.00 -0.98
CA GLY A 311 -6.40 0.04 -0.32
C GLY A 311 -5.83 1.10 -1.27
N THR A 312 -5.07 2.02 -0.67
CA THR A 312 -4.44 3.12 -1.41
C THR A 312 -3.12 2.68 -2.06
N SER A 313 -2.96 3.02 -3.34
CA SER A 313 -1.76 2.69 -4.12
C SER A 313 -0.66 3.74 -3.94
N PHE A 314 0.44 3.35 -3.30
CA PHE A 314 1.60 4.24 -3.09
C PHE A 314 2.17 4.78 -4.40
N LYS A 315 2.18 4.00 -5.49
CA LYS A 315 2.71 4.51 -6.76
C LYS A 315 1.92 5.71 -7.29
N ILE A 316 0.62 5.77 -6.99
CA ILE A 316 -0.26 6.88 -7.36
C ILE A 316 0.03 8.08 -6.46
N LEU A 317 0.05 7.88 -5.14
CA LEU A 317 0.40 8.94 -4.18
C LEU A 317 1.76 9.58 -4.48
N GLU A 318 2.79 8.77 -4.74
CA GLU A 318 4.15 9.24 -5.03
C GLU A 318 4.25 9.92 -6.40
N ALA A 319 3.50 9.46 -7.41
CA ALA A 319 3.41 10.15 -8.71
C ALA A 319 2.75 11.51 -8.58
N MET A 320 1.60 11.57 -7.92
CA MET A 320 0.88 12.82 -7.66
C MET A 320 1.73 13.78 -6.81
N ALA A 321 2.42 13.27 -5.79
CA ALA A 321 3.39 14.05 -5.01
C ALA A 321 4.53 14.57 -5.90
N SER A 322 4.95 13.83 -6.92
CA SER A 322 5.99 14.27 -7.85
C SER A 322 5.48 15.19 -8.97
N GLY A 323 4.19 15.53 -8.96
CA GLY A 323 3.54 16.29 -10.04
C GLY A 323 3.45 15.52 -11.35
N VAL A 324 3.50 14.19 -11.32
CA VAL A 324 3.36 13.34 -12.51
C VAL A 324 1.88 13.01 -12.68
N PRO A 325 1.24 13.35 -13.81
CA PRO A 325 -0.13 12.93 -14.08
C PRO A 325 -0.29 11.42 -14.00
N VAL A 326 -1.45 10.97 -13.55
CA VAL A 326 -1.76 9.55 -13.35
C VAL A 326 -2.97 9.18 -14.19
N ILE A 327 -2.85 8.12 -15.00
CA ILE A 327 -3.98 7.43 -15.62
C ILE A 327 -4.15 6.07 -14.95
N THR A 328 -5.33 5.82 -14.40
CA THR A 328 -5.69 4.58 -13.69
C THR A 328 -7.13 4.17 -13.99
N THR A 329 -7.57 3.01 -13.50
CA THR A 329 -8.99 2.63 -13.44
C THR A 329 -9.68 3.30 -12.24
N ALA A 330 -11.01 3.20 -12.18
CA ALA A 330 -11.81 3.61 -11.01
C ALA A 330 -11.34 2.93 -9.71
N LEU A 331 -10.98 1.64 -9.77
CA LEU A 331 -10.47 0.89 -8.62
C LEU A 331 -9.14 1.46 -8.10
N GLY A 332 -8.27 1.97 -8.97
CA GLY A 332 -7.01 2.57 -8.53
C GLY A 332 -7.18 3.95 -7.88
N ASN A 333 -8.33 4.61 -8.02
CA ASN A 333 -8.63 5.90 -7.39
C ASN A 333 -9.19 5.73 -5.96
N ALA A 334 -8.54 4.92 -5.14
CA ALA A 334 -8.97 4.67 -3.75
C ALA A 334 -8.87 5.93 -2.85
N ILE A 335 -8.18 6.98 -3.31
CA ILE A 335 -8.02 8.25 -2.59
C ILE A 335 -9.16 9.25 -2.87
N GLY A 336 -10.10 8.92 -3.75
CA GLY A 336 -11.23 9.81 -4.08
C GLY A 336 -10.80 11.12 -4.75
N ALA A 337 -9.74 11.09 -5.57
CA ALA A 337 -9.32 12.24 -6.35
C ALA A 337 -10.35 12.55 -7.45
N LYS A 338 -10.54 13.83 -7.76
CA LYS A 338 -11.50 14.30 -8.77
C LYS A 338 -11.04 13.94 -10.18
N GLU A 339 -11.89 13.23 -10.92
CA GLU A 339 -11.63 12.80 -12.30
C GLU A 339 -11.44 14.00 -13.24
N GLU A 340 -10.51 13.88 -14.19
CA GLU A 340 -10.08 14.91 -15.15
C GLU A 340 -9.57 16.22 -14.54
N LEU A 341 -9.49 16.32 -13.21
CA LEU A 341 -8.99 17.49 -12.49
C LEU A 341 -7.72 17.18 -11.70
N GLU A 342 -7.71 16.09 -10.94
CA GLU A 342 -6.62 15.65 -10.06
C GLU A 342 -6.05 14.30 -10.51
N ILE A 343 -6.85 13.48 -11.20
CA ILE A 343 -6.49 12.16 -11.70
C ILE A 343 -7.27 11.86 -12.98
N VAL A 344 -6.73 11.02 -13.87
CA VAL A 344 -7.41 10.59 -15.10
C VAL A 344 -7.87 9.14 -14.95
N ILE A 345 -9.17 8.90 -15.12
CA ILE A 345 -9.76 7.56 -14.93
C ILE A 345 -10.15 6.95 -16.27
N ALA A 346 -9.56 5.84 -16.67
CA ALA A 346 -9.91 5.14 -17.90
C ALA A 346 -10.63 3.81 -17.61
N LYS A 347 -11.63 3.48 -18.44
CA LYS A 347 -12.53 2.33 -18.23
C LYS A 347 -12.12 1.08 -18.99
N ASN A 348 -11.58 1.23 -20.19
CA ASN A 348 -11.20 0.15 -21.10
C ASN A 348 -10.00 0.56 -21.96
N THR A 349 -9.50 -0.38 -22.76
CA THR A 349 -8.29 -0.19 -23.58
C THR A 349 -8.39 1.02 -24.51
N GLU A 350 -9.53 1.22 -25.17
CA GLU A 350 -9.82 2.37 -26.04
C GLU A 350 -9.69 3.70 -25.28
N ASP A 351 -10.36 3.78 -24.13
CA ASP A 351 -10.38 4.97 -23.28
C ASP A 351 -9.00 5.29 -22.72
N PHE A 352 -8.21 4.26 -22.35
CA PHE A 352 -6.82 4.43 -21.96
C PHE A 352 -6.00 5.09 -23.09
N VAL A 353 -6.13 4.61 -24.33
CA VAL A 353 -5.38 5.17 -25.47
C VAL A 353 -5.73 6.63 -25.72
N VAL A 354 -7.02 6.97 -25.74
CA VAL A 354 -7.50 8.35 -25.90
C VAL A 354 -6.99 9.26 -24.79
N LYS A 355 -7.10 8.82 -23.53
CA LYS A 355 -6.67 9.60 -22.37
C LYS A 355 -5.14 9.76 -22.29
N ILE A 356 -4.38 8.73 -22.69
CA ILE A 356 -2.90 8.83 -22.79
C ILE A 356 -2.52 9.89 -23.81
N LYS A 357 -3.12 9.87 -25.01
CA LYS A 357 -2.91 10.91 -26.03
C LYS A 357 -3.18 12.30 -25.50
N LYS A 358 -4.37 12.50 -24.93
CA LYS A 358 -4.79 13.78 -24.36
C LYS A 358 -3.77 14.31 -23.35
N VAL A 359 -3.33 13.49 -22.40
CA VAL A 359 -2.33 13.88 -21.39
C VAL A 359 -0.98 14.22 -22.01
N LEU A 360 -0.53 13.49 -23.04
CA LEU A 360 0.81 13.68 -23.60
C LEU A 360 0.90 14.82 -24.62
N ASP A 361 -0.22 15.16 -25.28
CA ASP A 361 -0.29 16.14 -26.37
C ASP A 361 -0.86 17.50 -25.92
N GLU A 362 -1.83 17.53 -25.00
CA GLU A 362 -2.45 18.77 -24.52
C GLU A 362 -1.71 19.35 -23.31
N LYS A 363 -0.86 20.35 -23.55
CA LYS A 363 -0.05 21.01 -22.50
C LYS A 363 -0.90 21.52 -21.33
N GLU A 364 -1.97 22.25 -21.61
CA GLU A 364 -2.79 22.86 -20.57
C GLU A 364 -3.47 21.81 -19.68
N PHE A 365 -3.96 20.74 -20.28
CA PHE A 365 -4.56 19.62 -19.56
C PHE A 365 -3.53 18.91 -18.68
N HIS A 366 -2.33 18.62 -19.22
CA HIS A 366 -1.22 18.03 -18.46
C HIS A 366 -0.82 18.88 -17.25
N GLU A 367 -0.57 20.17 -17.46
CA GLU A 367 -0.11 21.09 -16.41
C GLU A 367 -1.19 21.31 -15.35
N THR A 368 -2.47 21.32 -15.75
CA THR A 368 -3.60 21.43 -14.81
C THR A 368 -3.69 20.20 -13.92
N ILE A 369 -3.71 19.00 -14.49
CA ILE A 369 -3.78 17.75 -13.70
C ILE A 369 -2.55 17.58 -12.83
N SER A 370 -1.35 17.83 -13.36
CA SER A 370 -0.09 17.75 -12.61
C SER A 370 -0.12 18.61 -11.34
N ARG A 371 -0.52 19.88 -11.48
CA ARG A 371 -0.58 20.85 -10.38
C ARG A 371 -1.65 20.52 -9.35
N ASN A 372 -2.85 20.14 -9.81
CA ASN A 372 -3.95 19.78 -8.92
C ASN A 372 -3.68 18.45 -8.18
N ALA A 373 -3.07 17.47 -8.85
CA ALA A 373 -2.60 16.24 -8.24
C ALA A 373 -1.63 16.51 -7.09
N ARG A 374 -0.60 17.35 -7.33
CA ARG A 374 0.36 17.76 -6.29
C ARG A 374 -0.34 18.46 -5.13
N LYS A 375 -1.20 19.44 -5.43
CA LYS A 375 -1.95 20.21 -4.43
C LYS A 375 -2.80 19.31 -3.54
N LEU A 376 -3.49 18.33 -4.13
CA LEU A 376 -4.28 17.35 -3.37
C LEU A 376 -3.41 16.60 -2.34
N ILE A 377 -2.22 16.15 -2.75
CA ILE A 377 -1.30 15.45 -1.84
C ILE A 377 -0.81 16.37 -0.73
N GLU A 378 -0.41 17.59 -1.05
CA GLU A 378 0.06 18.58 -0.08
C GLU A 378 -1.02 18.94 0.95
N GLU A 379 -2.29 19.04 0.54
CA GLU A 379 -3.38 19.43 1.43
C GLU A 379 -3.95 18.27 2.26
N LYS A 380 -4.04 17.07 1.67
CA LYS A 380 -4.82 15.97 2.25
C LYS A 380 -4.05 14.68 2.54
N PHE A 381 -3.00 14.40 1.77
CA PHE A 381 -2.30 13.10 1.81
C PHE A 381 -0.81 13.24 2.13
N ASN A 382 -0.40 14.29 2.84
CA ASN A 382 0.94 14.38 3.40
C ASN A 382 0.99 13.70 4.79
N TRP A 383 2.15 13.16 5.18
CA TRP A 383 2.27 12.40 6.42
C TRP A 383 1.92 13.17 7.69
N THR A 384 2.21 14.47 7.75
CA THR A 384 1.85 15.33 8.89
C THR A 384 0.32 15.41 9.06
N LYS A 385 -0.43 15.56 7.96
CA LYS A 385 -1.90 15.53 7.97
C LYS A 385 -2.44 14.15 8.38
N ILE A 386 -1.92 13.08 7.80
CA ILE A 386 -2.36 11.71 8.10
C ILE A 386 -2.08 11.35 9.57
N ALA A 387 -0.93 11.75 10.11
CA ALA A 387 -0.60 11.54 11.52
C ALA A 387 -1.48 12.38 12.45
N LYS A 388 -1.84 13.61 12.04
CA LYS A 388 -2.83 14.42 12.77
C LYS A 388 -4.19 13.72 12.82
N ASP A 389 -4.65 13.13 11.72
CA ASP A 389 -5.92 12.40 11.68
C ASP A 389 -5.90 11.18 12.59
N LEU A 390 -4.80 10.41 12.57
CA LEU A 390 -4.63 9.27 13.48
C LEU A 390 -4.57 9.71 14.96
N ASN A 391 -3.88 10.82 15.25
CA ASN A 391 -3.84 11.38 16.60
C ASN A 391 -5.23 11.80 17.09
N SER A 392 -6.08 12.39 16.23
CA SER A 392 -7.46 12.70 16.60
C SER A 392 -8.25 11.44 16.97
N VAL A 393 -7.97 10.29 16.33
CA VAL A 393 -8.57 9.00 16.72
C VAL A 393 -8.05 8.58 18.10
N TYR A 394 -6.77 8.76 18.39
CA TYR A 394 -6.20 8.47 19.72
C TYR A 394 -6.87 9.31 20.83
N GLU A 395 -6.99 10.61 20.61
CA GLU A 395 -7.64 11.54 21.54
C GLU A 395 -9.13 11.23 21.72
N SER A 396 -9.78 10.60 20.73
CA SER A 396 -11.19 10.21 20.83
C SER A 396 -11.46 8.98 21.70
N VAL A 397 -10.43 8.17 22.00
CA VAL A 397 -10.58 6.93 22.77
C VAL A 397 -9.91 6.96 24.14
N VAL A 398 -8.92 7.85 24.32
CA VAL A 398 -8.28 8.09 25.60
C VAL A 398 -9.02 9.26 26.26
N PRO A 399 -9.72 9.07 27.39
CA PRO A 399 -10.37 10.17 28.10
C PRO A 399 -9.32 11.24 28.47
N TYR A 400 -9.66 12.52 28.29
CA TYR A 400 -8.86 13.58 28.89
C TYR A 400 -8.91 13.39 30.42
N ALA A 401 -7.74 13.10 31.01
CA ALA A 401 -7.58 12.98 32.45
C ALA A 401 -7.78 14.31 33.16
#